data_AF-A0A7Y0X3Z0-F1
#
_entry.id   AF-A0A7Y0X3Z0-F1
#
_cell.length_a   1.000
_cell.length_b   1.000
_cell.length_c   1.000
_cell.angle_alpha   90.00
_cell.angle_beta   90.00
_cell.angle_gamma   90.00
#
_symmetry.space_group_name_H-M   'P 1'
#
loop_
_entity.id
_entity.type
_entity.pdbx_description
1 polymer ?
#
loop_
_entity_poly.entity_id
_entity_poly.type
_entity_poly.pdbx_seq_one_letter_code
_entity_poly.pdbx_strand_id
1 'polypeptide(L)'
;AKALEIYWANDDFETHIKQCSDKVSAVIDRCVRRFPQMFVQKKGRGMMVGIECINGDMASEIAKNCFENGMVIETAGPDDEVVKFFCPLTIS
;
A
#
# COMPACT_ATOMS: atom_id res chain seq x y z
N ALA A 1 22.89 -7.01 12.68
CA ALA A 1 22.91 -5.57 13.02
C ALA A 1 23.09 -4.65 11.80
N LYS A 2 23.77 -5.09 10.72
CA LYS A 2 24.15 -4.24 9.58
C LYS A 2 23.04 -3.38 8.95
N ALA A 3 21.79 -3.88 8.89
CA ALA A 3 20.67 -3.11 8.37
C ALA A 3 20.36 -1.86 9.22
N LEU A 4 20.43 -1.95 10.55
CA LEU A 4 20.21 -0.81 11.43
C LEU A 4 21.34 0.23 11.29
N GLU A 5 22.58 -0.23 11.12
CA GLU A 5 23.73 0.65 10.89
C GLU A 5 23.68 1.40 9.55
N ILE A 6 23.02 0.83 8.54
CA ILE A 6 22.93 1.44 7.20
C ILE A 6 21.69 2.32 7.10
N TYR A 7 20.55 1.81 7.53
CA TYR A 7 19.25 2.45 7.31
C TYR A 7 18.75 3.26 8.51
N TRP A 8 19.25 3.02 9.72
CA TRP A 8 18.85 3.73 10.95
C TRP A 8 20.07 4.31 11.69
N ALA A 9 21.12 4.71 10.94
CA ALA A 9 22.22 5.48 11.51
C ALA A 9 21.80 6.91 11.91
N ASN A 10 20.75 7.43 11.26
CA ASN A 10 20.15 8.74 11.46
C ASN A 10 18.69 8.71 10.98
N ASP A 11 18.03 9.87 10.99
CA ASP A 11 16.60 10.00 10.69
C ASP A 11 16.29 10.14 9.18
N ASP A 12 17.29 10.07 8.30
CA ASP A 12 17.11 10.29 6.86
C ASP A 12 16.19 9.23 6.25
N PHE A 13 16.36 7.97 6.66
CA PHE A 13 15.52 6.88 6.17
C PHE A 13 14.09 6.96 6.70
N GLU A 14 13.90 7.37 7.95
CA GLU A 14 12.56 7.60 8.51
C GLU A 14 11.85 8.74 7.79
N THR A 15 12.58 9.81 7.48
CA THR A 15 12.08 10.93 6.67
C THR A 15 11.67 10.46 5.27
N HIS A 16 12.49 9.63 4.63
CA HIS A 16 12.18 9.02 3.34
C HIS A 16 10.92 8.13 3.41
N ILE A 17 10.84 7.22 4.39
CA ILE A 17 9.66 6.36 4.61
C ILE A 17 8.41 7.22 4.80
N LYS A 18 8.51 8.31 5.57
CA LYS A 18 7.40 9.22 5.80
C LYS A 18 6.92 9.83 4.48
N GLN A 19 7.84 10.40 3.68
CA GLN A 19 7.52 11.00 2.38
C GLN A 19 6.87 9.98 1.43
N CYS A 20 7.39 8.76 1.34
CA CYS A 20 6.81 7.70 0.53
C CYS A 20 5.42 7.31 1.03
N SER A 21 5.24 7.18 2.35
CA SER A 21 3.95 6.83 2.95
C SER A 21 2.88 7.90 2.76
N ASP A 22 3.27 9.18 2.81
CA ASP A 22 2.37 10.32 2.57
C ASP A 22 1.87 10.29 1.11
N LYS A 23 2.74 9.98 0.14
CA LYS A 23 2.36 9.83 -1.29
C LYS A 23 1.34 8.70 -1.46
N VAL A 24 1.64 7.51 -0.96
CA VAL A 24 0.75 6.34 -1.09
C VAL A 24 -0.58 6.60 -0.39
N SER A 25 -0.55 7.12 0.84
CA SER A 25 -1.75 7.46 1.61
C SER A 25 -2.64 8.47 0.88
N ALA A 26 -2.05 9.51 0.31
CA ALA A 26 -2.81 10.53 -0.41
C ALA A 26 -3.51 9.97 -1.67
N VAL A 27 -2.92 8.97 -2.33
CA VAL A 27 -3.54 8.28 -3.46
C VAL A 27 -4.69 7.40 -2.99
N ILE A 28 -4.47 6.58 -1.95
CA ILE A 28 -5.52 5.72 -1.38
C ILE A 28 -6.72 6.55 -0.92
N ASP A 29 -6.48 7.61 -0.14
CA ASP A 29 -7.54 8.47 0.38
C ASP A 29 -8.33 9.15 -0.74
N ARG A 30 -7.67 9.45 -1.88
CA ARG A 30 -8.33 9.98 -3.07
C ARG A 30 -9.18 8.91 -3.76
N CYS A 31 -8.69 7.67 -3.87
CA CYS A 31 -9.43 6.56 -4.45
C CYS A 31 -10.69 6.24 -3.64
N VAL A 32 -10.59 6.15 -2.31
CA VAL A 32 -11.74 5.93 -1.43
C VAL A 32 -12.81 7.01 -1.61
N ARG A 33 -12.41 8.29 -1.65
CA ARG A 33 -13.37 9.39 -1.88
C ARG A 33 -13.98 9.38 -3.28
N ARG A 34 -13.21 9.00 -4.29
CA ARG A 34 -13.62 9.08 -5.71
C ARG A 34 -14.46 7.88 -6.15
N PHE A 35 -14.23 6.71 -5.56
CA PHE A 35 -14.88 5.47 -5.95
C PHE A 35 -15.47 4.75 -4.73
N PRO A 36 -16.45 5.36 -4.02
CA PRO A 36 -17.06 4.78 -2.83
C PRO A 36 -17.83 3.48 -3.12
N GLN A 37 -18.17 3.22 -4.38
CA GLN A 37 -18.76 1.96 -4.83
C GLN A 37 -17.75 0.81 -4.99
N MET A 38 -16.45 1.12 -4.99
CA MET A 38 -15.36 0.13 -5.13
C MET A 38 -14.59 -0.06 -3.83
N PHE A 39 -14.41 1.03 -3.06
CA PHE A 39 -13.55 1.06 -1.89
C PHE A 39 -14.29 1.53 -0.64
N VAL A 40 -14.02 0.85 0.48
CA VAL A 40 -14.63 1.15 1.79
C VAL A 40 -13.78 2.16 2.54
N GLN A 41 -12.50 1.84 2.77
CA GLN A 41 -11.60 2.66 3.57
C GLN A 41 -10.13 2.29 3.36
N LYS A 42 -9.24 3.14 3.89
CA LYS A 42 -7.82 2.83 4.06
C LYS A 42 -7.60 1.99 5.32
N LYS A 43 -6.74 0.96 5.24
CA LYS A 43 -6.30 0.15 6.40
C LYS A 43 -4.77 0.22 6.53
N GLY A 44 -4.26 0.29 7.76
CA GLY A 44 -2.81 0.26 8.04
C GLY A 44 -2.16 1.63 8.27
N ARG A 45 -0.83 1.66 8.34
CA ARG A 45 -0.03 2.86 8.69
C ARG A 45 1.34 2.86 8.02
N GLY A 46 1.89 4.05 7.76
CA GLY A 46 3.18 4.20 7.09
C GLY A 46 3.17 3.50 5.72
N MET A 47 4.22 2.74 5.44
CA MET A 47 4.31 1.91 4.22
C MET A 47 3.70 0.51 4.39
N MET A 48 3.10 0.20 5.55
CA MET A 48 2.30 -1.01 5.75
C MET A 48 0.82 -0.65 5.66
N VAL A 49 0.37 -0.35 4.45
CA VAL A 49 -0.94 0.23 4.17
C VAL A 49 -1.66 -0.52 3.04
N GLY A 50 -2.98 -0.50 3.04
CA GLY A 50 -3.84 -1.12 2.03
C GLY A 50 -5.14 -0.36 1.84
N ILE A 51 -5.85 -0.69 0.76
CA ILE A 51 -7.19 -0.19 0.46
C ILE A 51 -8.19 -1.35 0.52
N GLU A 52 -9.20 -1.20 1.35
CA GLU A 52 -10.29 -2.18 1.48
C GLU A 52 -11.27 -1.98 0.32
N CYS A 53 -11.46 -3.03 -0.47
CA CYS A 53 -12.46 -3.12 -1.52
C CYS A 53 -13.80 -3.58 -0.94
N ILE A 54 -14.88 -3.42 -1.70
CA ILE A 54 -16.21 -3.88 -1.28
C ILE A 54 -16.32 -5.41 -1.13
N ASN A 55 -15.43 -6.19 -1.75
CA ASN A 55 -15.32 -7.64 -1.66
C ASN A 55 -13.97 -8.13 -2.21
N GLY A 56 -13.69 -9.42 -2.03
CA GLY A 56 -12.49 -10.10 -2.53
C GLY A 56 -12.39 -10.20 -4.06
N ASP A 57 -13.52 -10.29 -4.76
CA ASP A 57 -13.54 -10.35 -6.23
C ASP A 57 -12.96 -9.07 -6.84
N MET A 58 -13.35 -7.90 -6.32
CA MET A 58 -12.84 -6.61 -6.75
C MET A 58 -11.33 -6.46 -6.46
N ALA A 59 -10.89 -6.88 -5.27
CA ALA A 59 -9.47 -6.84 -4.92
C ALA A 59 -8.64 -7.78 -5.82
N SER A 60 -9.18 -8.96 -6.15
CA SER A 60 -8.56 -9.94 -7.04
C SER A 60 -8.45 -9.42 -8.48
N GLU A 61 -9.49 -8.76 -8.99
CA GLU A 61 -9.47 -8.14 -10.32
C GLU A 61 -8.41 -7.02 -10.41
N ILE A 62 -8.31 -6.18 -9.37
CA ILE A 62 -7.28 -5.15 -9.28
C ILE A 62 -5.88 -5.78 -9.27
N ALA A 63 -5.66 -6.80 -8.44
CA ALA A 63 -4.36 -7.47 -8.34
C ALA A 63 -3.95 -8.12 -9.67
N LYS A 64 -4.89 -8.78 -10.35
CA LYS A 64 -4.69 -9.35 -11.69
C LYS A 64 -4.31 -8.27 -12.70
N ASN A 65 -5.06 -7.17 -12.74
CA ASN A 65 -4.76 -6.07 -13.67
C ASN A 65 -3.39 -5.44 -13.39
N CYS A 66 -3.01 -5.30 -12.12
CA CYS A 66 -1.69 -4.83 -11.72
C CYS A 66 -0.59 -5.76 -12.24
N PHE A 67 -0.76 -7.07 -12.08
CA PHE A 67 0.18 -8.07 -12.57
C PHE A 67 0.33 -8.04 -14.09
N GLU A 68 -0.78 -7.93 -14.83
CA GLU A 68 -0.79 -7.76 -16.29
C GLU A 68 -0.03 -6.50 -16.74
N ASN A 69 0.01 -5.47 -15.89
CA ASN A 69 0.77 -4.23 -16.11
C ASN A 69 2.18 -4.25 -15.50
N GLY A 70 2.67 -5.41 -15.05
CA GLY A 70 4.03 -5.59 -14.53
C GLY A 70 4.22 -5.17 -13.06
N MET A 71 3.14 -4.92 -12.32
CA MET A 71 3.18 -4.63 -10.89
C MET A 71 2.73 -5.83 -10.07
N VAL A 72 3.65 -6.40 -9.28
CA VAL A 72 3.31 -7.46 -8.32
C VAL A 72 2.64 -6.83 -7.10
N ILE A 73 1.41 -7.24 -6.82
CA ILE A 73 0.63 -6.81 -5.66
C ILE A 73 -0.24 -7.96 -5.16
N GLU A 74 -0.51 -8.00 -3.86
CA GLU A 74 -1.25 -9.09 -3.20
C GLU A 74 -2.49 -8.58 -2.46
N THR A 75 -3.43 -9.49 -2.24
CA THR A 75 -4.64 -9.29 -1.43
C THR A 75 -4.45 -9.74 0.02
N ALA A 76 -5.29 -9.25 0.93
CA ALA A 76 -5.37 -9.58 2.35
C ALA A 76 -6.79 -9.45 2.87
N GLY A 77 -6.98 -9.86 4.12
CA GLY A 77 -8.25 -9.78 4.81
C GLY A 77 -8.85 -11.18 4.94
N PRO A 78 -9.85 -11.36 5.81
CA PRO A 78 -10.55 -12.63 5.93
C PRO A 78 -11.22 -13.06 4.61
N ASP A 79 -11.59 -12.10 3.76
CA ASP A 79 -12.29 -12.33 2.49
C ASP A 79 -11.43 -11.89 1.28
N ASP A 80 -10.10 -11.79 1.44
CA ASP A 80 -9.17 -11.27 0.44
C ASP A 80 -9.52 -9.86 -0.09
N GLU A 81 -10.23 -9.07 0.71
CA GLU A 81 -10.85 -7.81 0.29
C GLU A 81 -9.91 -6.59 0.29
N VAL A 82 -8.66 -6.73 0.74
CA VAL A 82 -7.71 -5.61 0.91
C VAL A 82 -6.54 -5.73 -0.07
N VAL A 83 -6.37 -4.75 -0.95
CA VAL A 83 -5.15 -4.63 -1.78
C VAL A 83 -4.04 -3.98 -0.95
N LYS A 84 -2.90 -4.67 -0.78
CA LYS A 84 -1.78 -4.24 0.09
C LYS A 84 -0.67 -3.55 -0.68
N PHE A 85 -0.29 -2.35 -0.26
CA PHE A 85 0.85 -1.59 -0.81
C PHE A 85 2.10 -1.78 0.04
N PHE A 86 2.67 -2.99 0.04
CA PHE A 86 3.84 -3.35 0.84
C PHE A 86 5.13 -3.24 0.04
N CYS A 87 5.37 -2.07 -0.53
CA CYS A 87 6.59 -1.80 -1.29
C CYS A 87 7.83 -1.85 -0.38
N PRO A 88 9.02 -2.14 -0.93
CA PRO A 88 10.27 -1.97 -0.19
C PRO A 88 10.38 -0.57 0.39
N LEU A 89 10.86 -0.44 1.64
CA LEU A 89 11.04 0.85 2.30
C LEU A 89 12.08 1.75 1.62
N THR A 90 12.84 1.21 0.66
CA THR A 90 13.86 1.88 -0.14
C THR A 90 13.36 2.33 -1.52
N ILE A 91 12.05 2.27 -1.78
CA ILE A 91 11.44 2.65 -3.08
C ILE A 91 11.53 4.17 -3.32
N SER A 92 11.73 4.60 -4.57
CA SER A 92 11.90 6.01 -4.97
C SER A 92 10.58 6.75 -5.24
#